data_AF-A0A4S3LFA6-F1
#
_entry.id   AF-A0A4S3LFA6-F1
#
_cell.length_a   1.000
_cell.length_b   1.000
_cell.length_c   1.000
_cell.angle_alpha   90.00
_cell.angle_beta   90.00
_cell.angle_gamma   90.00
#
_symmetry.space_group_name_H-M   'P 1'
#
loop_
_entity.id
_entity.type
_entity.pdbx_description
1 polymer ?
#
loop_
_entity_poly.entity_id
_entity_poly.type
_entity_poly.pdbx_seq_one_letter_code
_entity_poly.pdbx_strand_id
1 'polypeptide(L)'
;LLIKTCHRRGAFAMGGMAAFIPSKDARRNEWVLNKVRTDKELEAKNGHDGTWIAHPGLADTVLEVFDKVLGNRSNQLEVLREEDAGITAEQLLEPCSGERTEEGMRANIRVAVQYIEAWISGNGCVPIYGLMEDAATAEISRTSIWQWIHHGKTLSDGQLVTKPMFRRMLNEEMLVIQQELGEQRFSAGRFTQAAALMEKITTQDELIDFLTLPGYQLLA
;
A
#
# COMPACT_ATOMS: atom_id res chain seq x y z
N LEU A 1 10.25 -17.90 -5.36
CA LEU A 1 11.44 -17.96 -4.47
C LEU A 1 11.07 -18.18 -3.01
N LEU A 2 10.24 -17.31 -2.40
CA LEU A 2 9.85 -17.40 -0.99
C LEU A 2 9.22 -18.78 -0.65
N ILE A 3 8.17 -19.17 -1.38
CA ILE A 3 7.46 -20.46 -1.18
C ILE A 3 8.44 -21.65 -1.24
N LYS A 4 9.17 -21.78 -2.35
CA LYS A 4 10.20 -22.81 -2.56
C LYS A 4 11.23 -22.88 -1.41
N THR A 5 11.63 -21.72 -0.89
CA THR A 5 12.62 -21.63 0.19
C THR A 5 12.02 -22.07 1.52
N CYS A 6 10.83 -21.59 1.87
CA CYS A 6 10.13 -21.97 3.11
C CYS A 6 9.83 -23.46 3.16
N HIS A 7 9.21 -24.00 2.11
CA HIS A 7 8.73 -25.39 2.09
C HIS A 7 9.88 -26.40 2.08
N ARG A 8 11.00 -26.08 1.40
CA ARG A 8 12.23 -26.87 1.48
C ARG A 8 12.78 -26.99 2.91
N ARG A 9 12.42 -26.06 3.81
CA ARG A 9 12.80 -26.06 5.22
C ARG A 9 11.67 -26.48 6.16
N GLY A 10 10.53 -26.94 5.63
CA GLY A 10 9.34 -27.27 6.43
C GLY A 10 8.71 -26.07 7.14
N ALA A 11 8.97 -24.84 6.65
CA ALA A 11 8.41 -23.61 7.17
C ALA A 11 7.26 -23.12 6.28
N PHE A 12 6.33 -22.35 6.86
CA PHE A 12 5.18 -21.82 6.15
C PHE A 12 5.56 -20.61 5.27
N ALA A 13 4.90 -20.47 4.13
CA ALA A 13 4.96 -19.36 3.20
C ALA A 13 3.63 -18.60 3.17
N MET A 14 3.56 -17.46 3.86
CA MET A 14 2.35 -16.62 3.91
C MET A 14 2.24 -15.71 2.67
N GLY A 15 1.02 -15.56 2.16
CA GLY A 15 0.66 -14.61 1.11
C GLY A 15 0.51 -13.17 1.62
N GLY A 16 0.00 -12.28 0.76
CA GLY A 16 -0.07 -10.85 1.01
C GLY A 16 -1.33 -10.38 1.73
N MET A 17 -1.43 -9.07 1.95
CA MET A 17 -2.58 -8.40 2.55
C MET A 17 -3.70 -8.16 1.53
N ALA A 18 -4.96 -8.39 1.92
CA ALA A 18 -6.14 -7.77 1.32
C ALA A 18 -6.72 -6.71 2.28
N ALA A 19 -6.45 -5.44 1.99
CA ALA A 19 -6.75 -4.32 2.87
C ALA A 19 -8.16 -3.71 2.70
N PHE A 20 -9.01 -4.29 1.84
CA PHE A 20 -10.32 -3.71 1.56
C PHE A 20 -11.25 -3.68 2.77
N ILE A 21 -11.97 -2.56 2.91
CA ILE A 21 -13.08 -2.41 3.83
C ILE A 21 -14.38 -2.66 3.05
N PRO A 22 -15.15 -3.72 3.38
CA PRO A 22 -16.42 -4.02 2.72
C PRO A 22 -17.36 -2.80 2.70
N SER A 23 -17.98 -2.57 1.54
CA SER A 23 -18.89 -1.44 1.34
C SER A 23 -20.33 -1.84 1.59
N LYS A 24 -21.17 -0.88 2.03
CA LYS A 24 -22.63 -1.06 2.04
C LYS A 24 -23.23 -0.98 0.63
N ASP A 25 -22.52 -0.38 -0.32
CA ASP A 25 -22.90 -0.41 -1.73
C ASP A 25 -22.63 -1.80 -2.30
N ALA A 26 -23.70 -2.50 -2.68
CA ALA A 26 -23.64 -3.87 -3.18
C ALA A 26 -22.74 -4.02 -4.43
N ARG A 27 -22.76 -3.06 -5.37
CA ARG A 27 -21.94 -3.14 -6.60
C ARG A 27 -20.47 -2.95 -6.28
N ARG A 28 -20.14 -1.98 -5.43
CA ARG A 28 -18.77 -1.79 -4.97
C ARG A 28 -18.28 -2.99 -4.18
N ASN A 29 -19.13 -3.55 -3.32
CA ASN A 29 -18.78 -4.71 -2.52
C ASN A 29 -18.54 -5.95 -3.39
N GLU A 30 -19.38 -6.21 -4.38
CA GLU A 30 -19.19 -7.30 -5.34
C GLU A 30 -17.86 -7.17 -6.09
N TRP A 31 -17.54 -5.96 -6.57
CA TRP A 31 -16.25 -5.70 -7.21
C TRP A 31 -15.06 -5.97 -6.27
N VAL A 32 -15.14 -5.48 -5.01
CA VAL A 32 -14.12 -5.74 -3.98
C VAL A 32 -13.94 -7.23 -3.74
N LEU A 33 -15.03 -7.96 -3.50
CA LEU A 33 -14.97 -9.40 -3.22
C LEU A 33 -14.43 -10.20 -4.40
N ASN A 34 -14.79 -9.83 -5.63
CA ASN A 34 -14.23 -10.45 -6.83
C ASN A 34 -12.72 -10.19 -6.94
N LYS A 35 -12.28 -8.96 -6.68
CA LYS A 35 -10.85 -8.62 -6.70
C LYS A 35 -10.07 -9.39 -5.64
N VAL A 36 -10.58 -9.45 -4.41
CA VAL A 36 -10.00 -10.25 -3.32
C VAL A 36 -9.93 -11.72 -3.72
N ARG A 37 -11.01 -12.30 -4.25
CA ARG A 37 -11.04 -13.70 -4.70
C ARG A 37 -9.95 -13.97 -5.75
N THR A 38 -9.87 -13.15 -6.80
CA THR A 38 -8.86 -13.32 -7.85
C THR A 38 -7.44 -13.27 -7.30
N ASP A 39 -7.14 -12.29 -6.45
CA ASP A 39 -5.79 -12.14 -5.90
C ASP A 39 -5.42 -13.30 -4.96
N LYS A 40 -6.37 -13.78 -4.13
CA LYS A 40 -6.14 -14.91 -3.23
C LYS A 40 -6.08 -16.26 -3.93
N GLU A 41 -6.79 -16.42 -5.05
CA GLU A 41 -6.64 -17.61 -5.89
C GLU A 41 -5.25 -17.70 -6.49
N LEU A 42 -4.62 -16.58 -6.88
CA LEU A 42 -3.25 -16.57 -7.36
C LEU A 42 -2.27 -17.01 -6.26
N GLU A 43 -2.43 -16.48 -5.04
CA GLU A 43 -1.59 -16.87 -3.91
C GLU A 43 -1.72 -18.37 -3.58
N ALA A 44 -2.95 -18.87 -3.48
CA ALA A 44 -3.21 -20.26 -3.16
C ALA A 44 -2.69 -21.20 -4.27
N LYS A 45 -2.90 -20.86 -5.55
CA LYS A 45 -2.35 -21.63 -6.69
C LYS A 45 -0.82 -21.62 -6.72
N ASN A 46 -0.18 -20.54 -6.27
CA ASN A 46 1.28 -20.46 -6.18
C ASN A 46 1.87 -21.34 -5.07
N GLY A 47 1.08 -21.78 -4.09
CA GLY A 47 1.56 -22.62 -2.99
C GLY A 47 1.67 -21.90 -1.65
N HIS A 48 1.03 -20.74 -1.45
CA HIS A 48 1.02 -20.12 -0.12
C HIS A 48 0.18 -20.94 0.88
N ASP A 49 0.63 -21.03 2.14
CA ASP A 49 -0.08 -21.80 3.19
C ASP A 49 -1.25 -21.05 3.81
N GLY A 50 -1.26 -19.73 3.66
CA GLY A 50 -2.29 -18.84 4.19
C GLY A 50 -2.09 -17.43 3.66
N THR A 51 -2.96 -16.51 4.08
CA THR A 51 -2.97 -15.12 3.59
C THR A 51 -3.48 -14.16 4.65
N TRP A 52 -3.40 -12.85 4.38
CA TRP A 52 -3.81 -11.78 5.30
C TRP A 52 -5.01 -10.99 4.80
N ILE A 53 -5.84 -10.56 5.75
CA ILE A 53 -6.97 -9.63 5.57
C ILE A 53 -6.91 -8.55 6.65
N ALA A 54 -7.37 -7.34 6.34
CA ALA A 54 -7.45 -6.25 7.31
C ALA A 54 -8.83 -6.09 7.96
N HIS A 55 -9.86 -6.75 7.41
CA HIS A 55 -11.25 -6.59 7.85
C HIS A 55 -11.98 -7.94 7.96
N PRO A 56 -12.69 -8.24 9.07
CA PRO A 56 -13.38 -9.52 9.29
C PRO A 56 -14.38 -9.89 8.19
N GLY A 57 -15.03 -8.89 7.58
CA GLY A 57 -15.98 -9.11 6.48
C GLY A 57 -15.38 -9.69 5.19
N LEU A 58 -14.06 -9.87 5.10
CA LEU A 58 -13.41 -10.60 4.00
C LEU A 58 -13.11 -12.07 4.36
N ALA A 59 -13.27 -12.48 5.62
CA ALA A 59 -12.83 -13.78 6.12
C ALA A 59 -13.46 -14.93 5.34
N ASP A 60 -14.79 -14.97 5.23
CA ASP A 60 -15.50 -16.07 4.58
C ASP A 60 -15.10 -16.20 3.10
N THR A 61 -14.91 -15.08 2.39
CA THR A 61 -14.49 -15.10 0.98
C THR A 61 -13.09 -15.65 0.81
N VAL A 62 -12.17 -15.28 1.71
CA VAL A 62 -10.78 -15.76 1.66
C VAL A 62 -10.67 -17.21 2.10
N LEU A 63 -11.42 -17.60 3.14
CA LEU A 63 -11.52 -19.00 3.57
C LEU A 63 -12.05 -19.88 2.44
N GLU A 64 -13.11 -19.47 1.75
CA GLU A 64 -13.65 -20.22 0.60
C GLU A 64 -12.59 -20.47 -0.49
N VAL A 65 -11.72 -19.49 -0.75
CA VAL A 65 -10.62 -19.63 -1.73
C VAL A 65 -9.61 -20.66 -1.29
N PHE A 66 -9.15 -20.59 -0.03
CA PHE A 66 -8.14 -21.50 0.50
C PHE A 66 -8.71 -22.91 0.71
N ASP A 67 -9.95 -23.05 1.19
CA ASP A 67 -10.62 -24.34 1.37
C ASP A 67 -10.72 -25.12 0.05
N LYS A 68 -11.03 -24.43 -1.06
CA LYS A 68 -11.09 -25.05 -2.40
C LYS A 68 -9.75 -25.63 -2.84
N VAL A 69 -8.65 -24.97 -2.50
CA VAL A 69 -7.30 -25.39 -2.91
C VAL A 69 -6.74 -26.42 -1.93
N LEU A 70 -6.92 -26.22 -0.63
CA LEU A 70 -6.42 -27.09 0.44
C LEU A 70 -7.16 -28.43 0.50
N GLY A 71 -8.47 -28.45 0.29
CA GLY A 71 -9.30 -29.63 0.52
C GLY A 71 -9.20 -30.09 1.97
N ASN A 72 -8.71 -31.32 2.19
CA ASN A 72 -8.51 -31.85 3.55
C ASN A 72 -7.16 -31.49 4.18
N ARG A 73 -6.30 -30.76 3.46
CA ARG A 73 -4.95 -30.39 3.94
C ARG A 73 -5.03 -29.18 4.88
N SER A 74 -4.16 -29.14 5.88
CA SER A 74 -4.05 -27.99 6.79
C SER A 74 -3.16 -26.86 6.26
N ASN A 75 -2.33 -27.14 5.25
CA ASN A 75 -1.36 -26.22 4.64
C ASN A 75 -0.86 -26.80 3.29
N GLN A 76 0.09 -26.13 2.63
CA GLN A 76 0.66 -26.50 1.34
C GLN A 76 2.16 -26.81 1.41
N LEU A 77 2.70 -27.24 2.56
CA LEU A 77 4.14 -27.54 2.73
C LEU A 77 4.69 -28.57 1.71
N GLU A 78 3.83 -29.41 1.15
CA GLU A 78 4.16 -30.38 0.09
C GLU A 78 4.37 -29.73 -1.30
N VAL A 79 3.98 -28.48 -1.50
CA VAL A 79 4.16 -27.74 -2.76
C VAL A 79 5.59 -27.19 -2.82
N LEU A 80 6.53 -28.03 -3.28
CA LEU A 80 7.96 -27.73 -3.24
C LEU A 80 8.45 -26.80 -4.37
N ARG A 81 7.66 -26.62 -5.44
CA ARG A 81 8.00 -25.83 -6.63
C ARG A 81 9.34 -26.26 -7.28
N GLU A 82 9.59 -27.55 -7.36
CA GLU A 82 10.84 -28.10 -7.90
C GLU A 82 10.99 -27.82 -9.39
N GLU A 83 9.88 -27.72 -10.10
CA GLU A 83 9.77 -27.40 -11.52
C GLU A 83 10.20 -25.97 -11.87
N ASP A 84 10.18 -25.04 -10.89
CA ASP A 84 10.62 -23.66 -11.10
C ASP A 84 12.13 -23.65 -11.41
N ALA A 85 12.49 -22.97 -12.52
CA ALA A 85 13.89 -22.65 -12.84
C ALA A 85 14.57 -21.87 -11.69
N GLY A 86 15.90 -21.87 -11.67
CA GLY A 86 16.66 -21.08 -10.70
C GLY A 86 16.32 -19.59 -10.83
N ILE A 87 15.78 -19.01 -9.76
CA ILE A 87 15.47 -17.57 -9.70
C ILE A 87 16.75 -16.81 -9.39
N THR A 88 17.09 -15.81 -10.21
CA THR A 88 18.34 -15.06 -10.10
C THR A 88 18.16 -13.69 -9.46
N ALA A 89 19.26 -13.06 -9.05
CA ALA A 89 19.24 -11.70 -8.50
C ALA A 89 18.78 -10.68 -9.54
N GLU A 90 19.15 -10.87 -10.81
CA GLU A 90 18.76 -10.01 -11.92
C GLU A 90 17.23 -9.99 -12.09
N GLN A 91 16.58 -11.15 -12.00
CA GLN A 91 15.11 -11.24 -12.07
C GLN A 91 14.42 -10.56 -10.88
N LEU A 92 15.03 -10.58 -9.69
CA LEU A 92 14.49 -9.94 -8.49
C LEU A 92 14.66 -8.41 -8.50
N LEU A 93 15.66 -7.91 -9.24
CA LEU A 93 16.01 -6.48 -9.34
C LEU A 93 15.47 -5.83 -10.63
N GLU A 94 14.84 -6.60 -11.51
CA GLU A 94 14.24 -6.08 -12.74
C GLU A 94 13.04 -5.17 -12.40
N PRO A 95 13.08 -3.86 -12.73
CA PRO A 95 11.95 -2.97 -12.49
C PRO A 95 10.80 -3.33 -13.43
N CYS A 96 9.58 -3.37 -12.91
CA CYS A 96 8.40 -3.61 -13.73
C CYS A 96 8.13 -2.46 -14.72
N SER A 97 7.47 -2.77 -15.84
CA SER A 97 6.94 -1.75 -16.73
C SER A 97 5.77 -0.99 -16.10
N GLY A 98 5.54 0.24 -16.56
CA GLY A 98 4.47 1.09 -16.06
C GLY A 98 4.76 2.57 -16.26
N GLU A 99 3.71 3.39 -16.10
CA GLU A 99 3.79 4.83 -16.25
C GLU A 99 3.89 5.55 -14.91
N ARG A 100 4.49 6.75 -14.93
CA ARG A 100 4.46 7.69 -13.81
C ARG A 100 3.41 8.74 -14.13
N THR A 101 2.21 8.64 -13.58
CA THR A 101 1.11 9.54 -13.93
C THR A 101 0.93 10.64 -12.88
N GLU A 102 0.40 11.80 -13.32
CA GLU A 102 0.01 12.88 -12.39
C GLU A 102 -1.06 12.40 -11.42
N GLU A 103 -2.05 11.64 -11.91
CA GLU A 103 -3.10 11.04 -11.09
C GLU A 103 -2.53 10.19 -9.96
N GLY A 104 -1.55 9.32 -10.26
CA GLY A 104 -0.88 8.49 -9.27
C GLY A 104 -0.09 9.32 -8.24
N MET A 105 0.57 10.39 -8.68
CA MET A 105 1.27 11.32 -7.78
C MET A 105 0.30 11.99 -6.80
N ARG A 106 -0.83 12.51 -7.31
CA ARG A 106 -1.85 13.17 -6.51
C ARG A 106 -2.52 12.21 -5.53
N ALA A 107 -2.82 10.99 -5.97
CA ALA A 107 -3.34 9.94 -5.09
C ALA A 107 -2.36 9.61 -3.95
N ASN A 108 -1.06 9.46 -4.26
CA ASN A 108 -0.01 9.26 -3.25
C ASN A 108 0.01 10.40 -2.21
N ILE A 109 -0.10 11.65 -2.65
CA ILE A 109 -0.15 12.80 -1.76
C ILE A 109 -1.39 12.71 -0.84
N ARG A 110 -2.58 12.49 -1.40
CA ARG A 110 -3.82 12.46 -0.61
C ARG A 110 -3.81 11.36 0.44
N VAL A 111 -3.38 10.15 0.06
CA VAL A 111 -3.34 8.99 0.96
C VAL A 111 -2.29 9.19 2.05
N ALA A 112 -1.06 9.59 1.69
CA ALA A 112 0.01 9.78 2.68
C ALA A 112 -0.32 10.89 3.68
N VAL A 113 -0.89 12.02 3.24
CA VAL A 113 -1.26 13.13 4.15
C VAL A 113 -2.36 12.70 5.12
N GLN A 114 -3.42 12.04 4.64
CA GLN A 114 -4.49 11.54 5.51
C GLN A 114 -3.97 10.48 6.50
N TYR A 115 -3.08 9.59 6.05
CA TYR A 115 -2.44 8.61 6.92
C TYR A 115 -1.61 9.29 8.02
N ILE A 116 -0.73 10.22 7.63
CA ILE A 116 0.13 10.94 8.58
C ILE A 116 -0.72 11.71 9.60
N GLU A 117 -1.80 12.36 9.16
CA GLU A 117 -2.70 13.11 10.06
C GLU A 117 -3.32 12.21 11.13
N ALA A 118 -3.81 11.04 10.74
CA ALA A 118 -4.36 10.07 11.67
C ALA A 118 -3.26 9.49 12.59
N TRP A 119 -2.08 9.21 12.04
CA TRP A 119 -0.96 8.63 12.79
C TRP A 119 -0.46 9.56 13.89
N ILE A 120 -0.22 10.85 13.57
CA ILE A 120 0.18 11.84 14.57
C ILE A 120 -0.95 12.16 15.56
N SER A 121 -2.19 11.77 15.24
CA SER A 121 -3.33 11.83 16.15
C SER A 121 -3.52 10.54 16.98
N GLY A 122 -2.58 9.59 16.87
CA GLY A 122 -2.56 8.36 17.66
C GLY A 122 -3.23 7.15 17.01
N ASN A 123 -3.64 7.23 15.74
CA ASN A 123 -4.21 6.08 15.02
C ASN A 123 -3.34 5.67 13.81
N GLY A 124 -2.69 4.51 13.90
CA GLY A 124 -1.84 3.97 12.83
C GLY A 124 -2.53 3.01 11.86
N CYS A 125 -3.83 2.71 12.04
CA CYS A 125 -4.63 1.82 11.21
C CYS A 125 -5.84 2.60 10.67
N VAL A 126 -5.75 3.08 9.43
CA VAL A 126 -6.52 4.24 8.97
C VAL A 126 -7.40 3.88 7.77
N PRO A 127 -8.74 4.02 7.86
CA PRO A 127 -9.61 3.83 6.71
C PRO A 127 -9.48 5.00 5.73
N ILE A 128 -8.91 4.76 4.54
CA ILE A 128 -8.74 5.76 3.48
C ILE A 128 -9.25 5.18 2.16
N TYR A 129 -10.19 5.86 1.51
CA TYR A 129 -10.78 5.45 0.22
C TYR A 129 -11.30 3.99 0.12
N GLY A 130 -11.69 3.41 1.26
CA GLY A 130 -12.19 2.03 1.35
C GLY A 130 -11.11 0.96 1.53
N LEU A 131 -9.88 1.38 1.86
CA LEU A 131 -8.78 0.52 2.26
C LEU A 131 -8.40 0.81 3.71
N MET A 132 -7.92 -0.21 4.41
CA MET A 132 -7.33 -0.08 5.74
C MET A 132 -5.82 0.10 5.58
N GLU A 133 -5.37 1.34 5.67
CA GLU A 133 -3.99 1.73 5.41
C GLU A 133 -3.14 1.67 6.68
N ASP A 134 -1.87 1.29 6.51
CA ASP A 134 -0.83 1.34 7.52
C ASP A 134 0.35 2.24 7.07
N ALA A 135 1.43 2.26 7.85
CA ALA A 135 2.55 3.15 7.59
C ALA A 135 3.25 2.85 6.27
N ALA A 136 3.25 1.61 5.82
CA ALA A 136 3.92 1.22 4.58
C ALA A 136 3.28 1.90 3.37
N THR A 137 1.97 2.16 3.39
CA THR A 137 1.29 2.92 2.34
C THR A 137 1.83 4.35 2.24
N ALA A 138 1.97 5.05 3.37
CA ALA A 138 2.55 6.39 3.36
C ALA A 138 4.05 6.37 2.97
N GLU A 139 4.79 5.33 3.36
CA GLU A 139 6.21 5.16 3.02
C GLU A 139 6.43 4.99 1.52
N ILE A 140 5.65 4.12 0.85
CA ILE A 140 5.80 3.93 -0.61
C ILE A 140 5.37 5.19 -1.36
N SER A 141 4.30 5.87 -0.90
CA SER A 141 3.82 7.11 -1.52
C SER A 141 4.87 8.22 -1.48
N ARG A 142 5.49 8.49 -0.32
CA ARG A 142 6.53 9.53 -0.21
C ARG A 142 7.84 9.14 -0.90
N THR A 143 8.24 7.87 -0.82
CA THR A 143 9.52 7.40 -1.37
C THR A 143 9.51 7.36 -2.89
N SER A 144 8.38 6.98 -3.49
CA SER A 144 8.20 7.02 -4.94
C SER A 144 8.33 8.44 -5.50
N ILE A 145 7.69 9.42 -4.86
CA ILE A 145 7.79 10.84 -5.25
C ILE A 145 9.24 11.34 -5.07
N TRP A 146 9.88 11.02 -3.94
CA TRP A 146 11.28 11.37 -3.69
C TRP A 146 12.18 10.83 -4.80
N GLN A 147 12.00 9.57 -5.21
CA GLN A 147 12.80 8.93 -6.27
C GLN A 147 12.63 9.66 -7.61
N TRP A 148 11.41 10.09 -7.96
CA TRP A 148 11.16 10.83 -9.19
C TRP A 148 11.84 12.19 -9.20
N ILE A 149 11.82 12.91 -8.07
CA ILE A 149 12.53 14.18 -7.89
C ILE A 149 14.05 13.95 -8.00
N HIS A 150 14.58 12.96 -7.27
CA HIS A 150 16.01 12.69 -7.16
C HIS A 150 16.64 12.36 -8.51
N HIS A 151 15.97 11.55 -9.32
CA HIS A 151 16.47 11.14 -10.64
C HIS A 151 16.00 12.04 -11.80
N GLY A 152 15.39 13.21 -11.50
CA GLY A 152 14.91 14.13 -12.53
C GLY A 152 13.96 13.48 -13.54
N LYS A 153 13.01 12.66 -13.06
CA LYS A 153 12.09 11.90 -13.91
C LYS A 153 10.93 12.78 -14.38
N THR A 154 10.39 12.45 -15.54
CA THR A 154 9.14 13.03 -16.04
C THR A 154 7.96 12.12 -15.75
N LEU A 155 6.79 12.75 -15.58
CA LEU A 155 5.50 12.09 -15.68
C LEU A 155 5.23 11.67 -17.15
N SER A 156 4.19 10.86 -17.36
CA SER A 156 3.78 10.37 -18.68
C SER A 156 3.30 11.49 -19.63
N ASP A 157 2.86 12.62 -19.08
CA ASP A 157 2.50 13.82 -19.85
C ASP A 157 3.70 14.72 -20.21
N GLY A 158 4.92 14.32 -19.81
CA GLY A 158 6.16 15.03 -20.10
C GLY A 158 6.60 16.05 -19.04
N GLN A 159 5.80 16.32 -18.00
CA GLN A 159 6.18 17.27 -16.95
C GLN A 159 7.33 16.72 -16.09
N LEU A 160 8.36 17.54 -15.83
CA LEU A 160 9.47 17.19 -14.95
C LEU A 160 9.04 17.23 -13.48
N VAL A 161 9.23 16.12 -12.76
CA VAL A 161 8.92 16.04 -11.33
C VAL A 161 9.99 16.77 -10.53
N THR A 162 9.58 17.81 -9.80
CA THR A 162 10.47 18.68 -9.02
C THR A 162 9.89 19.00 -7.64
N LYS A 163 10.73 19.46 -6.71
CA LYS A 163 10.26 19.91 -5.37
C LYS A 163 9.17 21.01 -5.48
N PRO A 164 9.30 22.05 -6.33
CA PRO A 164 8.24 23.04 -6.51
C PRO A 164 6.93 22.46 -7.06
N MET A 165 7.02 21.52 -8.01
CA MET A 165 5.83 20.83 -8.55
C MET A 165 5.11 20.03 -7.45
N PHE A 166 5.86 19.26 -6.66
CA PHE A 166 5.31 18.52 -5.52
C PHE A 166 4.63 19.46 -4.50
N ARG A 167 5.27 20.58 -4.11
CA ARG A 167 4.68 21.54 -3.16
C ARG A 167 3.38 22.15 -3.68
N ARG A 168 3.33 22.46 -4.98
CA ARG A 168 2.10 22.94 -5.63
C ARG A 168 1.00 21.89 -5.55
N MET A 169 1.30 20.65 -5.94
CA MET A 169 0.35 19.54 -5.87
C MET A 169 -0.10 19.26 -4.43
N LEU A 170 0.81 19.32 -3.45
CA LEU A 170 0.47 19.17 -2.04
C LEU A 170 -0.59 20.19 -1.61
N ASN A 171 -0.43 21.47 -1.97
CA ASN A 171 -1.42 22.49 -1.64
C ASN A 171 -2.76 22.27 -2.37
N GLU A 172 -2.73 21.87 -3.64
CA GLU A 172 -3.94 21.55 -4.42
C GLU A 172 -4.69 20.36 -3.81
N GLU A 173 -3.98 19.28 -3.45
CA GLU A 173 -4.57 18.07 -2.87
C GLU A 173 -5.07 18.29 -1.43
N MET A 174 -4.48 19.22 -0.68
CA MET A 174 -5.02 19.65 0.63
C MET A 174 -6.42 20.25 0.50
N LEU A 175 -6.70 21.00 -0.57
CA LEU A 175 -8.03 21.52 -0.86
C LEU A 175 -9.01 20.40 -1.22
N VAL A 176 -8.54 19.38 -1.96
CA VAL A 176 -9.35 18.18 -2.27
C VAL A 176 -9.72 17.44 -0.99
N ILE A 177 -8.75 17.17 -0.10
CA ILE A 177 -9.00 16.53 1.19
C ILE A 177 -10.02 17.34 2.02
N GLN A 178 -9.87 18.66 2.07
CA GLN A 178 -10.80 19.54 2.78
C GLN A 178 -12.23 19.44 2.21
N GLN A 179 -12.37 19.37 0.88
CA GLN A 179 -13.68 19.19 0.23
C GLN A 179 -14.28 17.81 0.52
N GLU A 180 -13.48 16.75 0.50
CA GLU A 180 -13.93 15.37 0.76
C GLU A 180 -14.37 15.15 2.21
N LEU A 181 -13.63 15.71 3.18
CA LEU A 181 -13.89 15.52 4.60
C LEU A 181 -14.86 16.55 5.20
N GLY A 182 -15.00 17.70 4.55
CA GLY A 182 -15.75 18.85 5.05
C GLY A 182 -14.96 19.70 6.06
N GLU A 183 -15.32 20.98 6.12
CA GLU A 183 -14.62 22.01 6.90
C GLU A 183 -14.42 21.64 8.37
N GLN A 184 -15.45 21.07 9.00
CA GLN A 184 -15.42 20.75 10.43
C GLN A 184 -14.38 19.67 10.76
N ARG A 185 -14.29 18.58 9.97
CA ARG A 185 -13.32 17.50 10.20
C ARG A 185 -11.91 17.94 9.86
N PHE A 186 -11.76 18.74 8.80
CA PHE A 186 -10.47 19.24 8.36
C PHE A 186 -9.88 20.21 9.40
N SER A 187 -10.65 21.21 9.83
CA SER A 187 -10.20 22.23 10.77
C SER A 187 -10.01 21.71 12.20
N ALA A 188 -10.69 20.62 12.59
CA ALA A 188 -10.44 19.92 13.85
C ALA A 188 -9.25 18.94 13.79
N GLY A 189 -8.77 18.62 12.58
CA GLY A 189 -7.69 17.67 12.35
C GLY A 189 -6.29 18.28 12.45
N ARG A 190 -5.27 17.43 12.33
CA ARG A 190 -3.84 17.83 12.34
C ARG A 190 -3.26 17.97 10.92
N PHE A 191 -4.08 18.29 9.91
CA PHE A 191 -3.69 18.26 8.50
C PHE A 191 -2.54 19.21 8.14
N THR A 192 -2.47 20.39 8.76
CA THR A 192 -1.35 21.32 8.54
C THR A 192 -0.01 20.72 8.98
N GLN A 193 0.01 20.01 10.13
CA GLN A 193 1.21 19.33 10.62
C GLN A 193 1.55 18.11 9.75
N ALA A 194 0.52 17.38 9.29
CA ALA A 194 0.70 16.26 8.38
C ALA A 194 1.30 16.68 7.04
N ALA A 195 0.79 17.76 6.43
CA ALA A 195 1.33 18.32 5.19
C ALA A 195 2.77 18.81 5.37
N ALA A 196 3.08 19.48 6.48
CA ALA A 196 4.44 19.93 6.79
C ALA A 196 5.42 18.74 6.94
N LEU A 197 5.00 17.66 7.60
CA LEU A 197 5.81 16.45 7.71
C LEU A 197 5.98 15.78 6.34
N MET A 198 4.90 15.63 5.58
CA MET A 198 4.92 15.06 4.23
C MET A 198 5.85 15.84 3.31
N GLU A 199 5.83 17.17 3.36
CA GLU A 199 6.75 18.02 2.61
C GLU A 199 8.20 17.78 3.00
N LYS A 200 8.49 17.80 4.31
CA LYS A 200 9.84 17.59 4.83
C LYS A 200 10.43 16.26 4.36
N ILE A 201 9.71 15.14 4.55
CA ILE A 201 10.23 13.80 4.26
C ILE A 201 10.36 13.52 2.74
N THR A 202 9.59 14.23 1.92
CA THR A 202 9.57 14.03 0.45
C THR A 202 10.55 14.94 -0.28
N THR A 203 10.88 16.13 0.25
CA THR A 203 11.67 17.16 -0.46
C THR A 203 13.09 17.37 0.07
N GLN A 204 13.49 16.67 1.12
CA GLN A 204 14.88 16.62 1.59
C GLN A 204 15.81 15.90 0.58
N ASP A 205 17.09 16.25 0.57
CA ASP A 205 18.06 15.71 -0.39
C ASP A 205 18.39 14.25 -0.12
N GLU A 206 18.47 13.85 1.14
CA GLU A 206 18.69 12.48 1.56
C GLU A 206 17.36 11.75 1.78
N LEU A 207 17.24 10.53 1.27
CA LEU A 207 16.09 9.68 1.57
C LEU A 207 16.23 9.17 3.01
N ILE A 208 15.40 9.69 3.93
CA ILE A 208 15.34 9.10 5.29
C ILE A 208 14.77 7.69 5.23
N ASP A 209 15.22 6.86 6.16
CA ASP A 209 14.81 5.45 6.23
C ASP A 209 13.32 5.31 6.55
N PHE A 210 12.83 6.03 7.58
CA PHE A 210 11.46 5.88 8.06
C PHE A 210 10.82 7.23 8.41
N LEU A 211 9.59 7.45 7.94
CA LEU A 211 8.75 8.59 8.31
C LEU A 211 8.37 8.58 9.79
N THR A 212 8.35 7.38 10.40
CA THR A 212 7.96 7.20 11.80
C THR A 212 8.96 7.84 12.75
N LEU A 213 10.25 7.97 12.40
CA LEU A 213 11.25 8.62 13.25
C LEU A 213 10.96 10.12 13.47
N PRO A 214 10.83 10.97 12.42
CA PRO A 214 10.40 12.34 12.62
C PRO A 214 8.92 12.45 13.04
N GLY A 215 8.06 11.51 12.63
CA GLY A 215 6.66 11.47 13.08
C GLY A 215 6.54 11.28 14.60
N TYR A 216 7.35 10.41 15.18
CA TYR A 216 7.29 10.06 16.61
C TYR A 216 7.55 11.27 17.52
N GLN A 217 8.33 12.25 17.05
CA GLN A 217 8.56 13.51 17.76
C GLN A 217 7.30 14.37 17.93
N LEU A 218 6.21 14.06 17.20
CA LEU A 218 4.92 14.75 17.25
C LEU A 218 3.89 14.03 18.13
N LEU A 219 4.26 12.89 18.70
CA LEU A 219 3.49 12.16 19.69
C LEU A 219 3.90 12.63 21.10
N ALA A 220 2.94 12.61 22.03
CA ALA A 220 3.16 12.98 23.43
C ALA A 220 3.76 11.85 24.24
#